data_AF-A0A7V6BX61-F1
#
_entry.id   AF-A0A7V6BX61-F1
#
_cell.length_a   1.000
_cell.length_b   1.000
_cell.length_c   1.000
_cell.angle_alpha   90.00
_cell.angle_beta   90.00
_cell.angle_gamma   90.00
#
_symmetry.space_group_name_H-M   'P 1'
#
loop_
_entity.id
_entity.type
_entity.pdbx_description
1 polymer ?
#
loop_
_entity_poly.entity_id
_entity_poly.type
_entity_poly.pdbx_seq_one_letter_code
_entity_poly.pdbx_strand_id
1 'polypeptide(L)'
;YAAIINAFFLMLEFFVGFYSDIPGHKHTLLYLFTGLEHGGHVYNNLVPFSWGFVVLSTIGFALLCIPYTRRNDLWLAVGSASLFVGLWLDKGIGFVLGGFVPNPLEEITEYYPTLNEIMITIAVWATGFFILTILYKIAVGVEHEVEA
;
A
#
# COMPACT_ATOMS: atom_id res chain seq x y z
N TYR A 1 5.25 -12.84 8.39
CA TYR A 1 5.02 -13.77 7.26
C TYR A 1 4.24 -13.11 6.12
N ALA A 2 3.03 -12.57 6.34
CA ALA A 2 2.26 -11.91 5.27
C ALA A 2 3.03 -10.82 4.49
N ALA A 3 3.79 -9.97 5.19
CA ALA A 3 4.65 -8.96 4.56
C ALA A 3 5.72 -9.55 3.61
N ILE A 4 6.29 -10.70 3.96
CA ILE A 4 7.29 -11.40 3.13
C ILE A 4 6.62 -11.92 1.86
N ILE A 5 5.42 -12.47 1.98
CA ILE A 5 4.64 -12.98 0.84
C ILE A 5 4.28 -11.83 -0.10
N ASN A 6 3.86 -10.67 0.43
CA ASN A 6 3.59 -9.49 -0.38
C ASN A 6 4.86 -9.02 -1.15
N ALA A 7 6.00 -8.91 -0.47
CA ALA A 7 7.26 -8.56 -1.10
C ALA A 7 7.68 -9.57 -2.18
N PHE A 8 7.47 -10.87 -1.93
CA PHE A 8 7.72 -11.93 -2.91
C PHE A 8 6.85 -11.79 -4.16
N PHE A 9 5.55 -11.49 -4.00
CA PHE A 9 4.67 -11.25 -5.15
C PHE A 9 5.07 -10.01 -5.95
N LEU A 10 5.51 -8.94 -5.28
CA LEU A 10 6.06 -7.78 -5.97
C LEU A 10 7.28 -8.18 -6.82
N MET A 11 8.21 -8.96 -6.28
CA MET A 11 9.36 -9.46 -7.03
C MET A 11 8.94 -10.32 -8.23
N LEU A 12 7.91 -11.15 -8.08
CA LEU A 12 7.36 -11.93 -9.20
C LEU A 12 6.74 -11.04 -10.27
N GLU A 13 6.08 -9.94 -9.89
CA GLU A 13 5.52 -8.98 -10.83
C GLU A 13 6.62 -8.32 -11.68
N PHE A 14 7.70 -7.89 -11.04
CA PHE A 14 8.91 -7.46 -11.75
C PHE A 14 9.47 -8.56 -12.65
N PHE A 15 9.65 -9.77 -12.12
CA PHE A 15 10.19 -10.87 -12.92
C PHE A 15 9.33 -11.13 -14.17
N VAL A 16 8.03 -11.33 -14.02
CA VAL A 16 7.12 -11.65 -15.11
C VAL A 16 7.00 -10.47 -16.10
N GLY A 17 6.89 -9.24 -15.61
CA GLY A 17 6.78 -8.04 -16.46
C GLY A 17 8.00 -7.83 -17.35
N PHE A 18 9.21 -7.99 -16.81
CA PHE A 18 10.45 -7.83 -17.58
C PHE A 18 10.83 -9.07 -18.39
N TYR A 19 10.53 -10.28 -17.89
CA TYR A 19 10.84 -11.52 -18.60
C TYR A 19 9.95 -11.76 -19.81
N SER A 20 8.66 -11.42 -19.71
CA SER A 20 7.70 -11.63 -20.81
C SER A 20 7.84 -10.58 -21.93
N ASP A 21 8.56 -9.49 -21.67
CA ASP A 21 8.76 -8.32 -22.54
C ASP A 21 7.47 -7.76 -23.15
N ILE A 22 6.37 -7.86 -22.41
CA ILE A 22 5.07 -7.29 -22.80
C ILE A 22 5.11 -5.79 -22.47
N PRO A 23 4.98 -4.88 -23.47
CA PRO A 23 5.15 -3.45 -23.26
C PRO A 23 4.25 -2.89 -22.16
N GLY A 24 2.96 -3.24 -22.15
CA GLY A 24 2.01 -2.73 -21.17
C GLY A 24 2.41 -3.01 -19.71
N HIS A 25 2.76 -4.25 -19.37
CA HIS A 25 3.15 -4.62 -18.01
C HIS A 25 4.47 -3.97 -17.57
N LYS A 26 5.41 -3.84 -18.50
CA LYS A 26 6.71 -3.21 -18.26
C LYS A 26 6.57 -1.70 -18.06
N HIS A 27 5.76 -1.03 -18.88
CA HIS A 27 5.52 0.41 -18.79
C HIS A 27 4.83 0.78 -17.48
N THR A 28 3.85 0.03 -17.00
CA THR A 28 3.23 0.27 -15.70
C THR A 28 4.25 0.21 -14.55
N LEU A 29 5.12 -0.80 -14.53
CA LEU A 29 6.17 -0.91 -13.49
C LEU A 29 7.19 0.22 -13.56
N LEU A 30 7.61 0.60 -14.77
CA LEU A 30 8.50 1.75 -14.97
C LEU A 30 7.83 3.06 -14.51
N TYR A 31 6.57 3.27 -14.83
CA TYR A 31 5.81 4.45 -14.38
C TYR A 31 5.77 4.53 -12.85
N LEU A 32 5.49 3.41 -12.18
CA LEU A 32 5.39 3.35 -10.72
C LEU A 32 6.72 3.61 -10.02
N PHE A 33 7.85 3.10 -10.53
CA PHE A 33 9.12 3.15 -9.78
C PHE A 33 10.16 4.14 -10.32
N THR A 34 10.13 4.46 -11.60
CA THR A 34 11.12 5.35 -12.24
C THR A 34 10.48 6.53 -12.96
N GLY A 35 9.16 6.52 -13.13
CA GLY A 35 8.44 7.42 -14.02
C GLY A 35 8.56 6.98 -15.48
N LEU A 36 7.73 7.58 -16.34
CA LEU A 36 7.78 7.38 -17.78
C LEU A 36 7.91 8.73 -18.48
N GLU A 37 8.80 8.79 -19.46
CA GLU A 37 8.86 9.90 -20.40
C GLU A 37 7.92 9.61 -21.57
N HIS A 38 6.98 10.51 -21.83
CA HIS A 38 6.10 10.45 -22.98
C HIS A 38 5.84 11.85 -23.50
N GLY A 39 6.03 12.07 -24.81
CA GLY A 39 5.82 13.37 -25.44
C GLY A 39 6.74 14.51 -24.95
N GLY A 40 7.93 14.19 -24.42
CA GLY A 40 8.87 15.19 -23.87
C GLY A 40 8.56 15.63 -22.43
N HIS A 41 7.58 15.00 -21.78
CA HIS A 41 7.24 15.20 -20.38
C HIS A 41 7.49 13.92 -19.58
N VAL A 42 8.08 14.08 -18.38
CA VAL A 42 8.32 12.97 -17.45
C VAL A 42 7.18 12.94 -16.45
N TYR A 43 6.41 11.87 -16.49
CA TYR A 43 5.32 11.61 -15.58
C TYR A 43 5.83 10.80 -14.39
N ASN A 44 5.76 11.36 -13.19
CA ASN A 44 6.40 10.79 -11.99
C ASN A 44 5.59 10.93 -10.70
N ASN A 45 4.31 11.31 -10.78
CA ASN A 45 3.48 11.57 -9.60
C ASN A 45 3.40 10.38 -8.61
N LEU A 46 3.45 9.14 -9.10
CA LEU A 46 3.35 7.94 -8.27
C LEU A 46 4.70 7.44 -7.70
N VAL A 47 5.82 7.90 -8.26
CA VAL A 47 7.16 7.43 -7.89
C VAL A 47 7.48 7.60 -6.40
N PRO A 48 7.20 8.76 -5.77
CA PRO A 48 7.46 8.93 -4.34
C PRO A 48 6.68 7.95 -3.46
N PHE A 49 5.46 7.57 -3.87
CA PHE A 49 4.62 6.65 -3.11
C PHE A 49 5.12 5.20 -3.21
N SER A 50 5.57 4.77 -4.40
CA SER A 50 6.15 3.44 -4.60
C SER A 50 7.45 3.26 -3.81
N TRP A 51 8.34 4.25 -3.82
CA TRP A 51 9.55 4.24 -3.00
C TRP A 51 9.24 4.37 -1.51
N GLY A 52 8.24 5.18 -1.15
CA GLY A 52 7.72 5.27 0.21
C GLY A 52 7.25 3.93 0.74
N PHE A 53 6.52 3.15 -0.05
CA PHE A 53 6.16 1.77 0.25
C PHE A 53 7.39 0.90 0.51
N VAL A 54 8.35 0.86 -0.43
CA VAL A 54 9.55 0.02 -0.29
C VAL A 54 10.30 0.34 1.00
N VAL A 55 10.51 1.63 1.28
CA VAL A 55 11.23 2.07 2.48
C VAL A 55 10.45 1.71 3.74
N LEU A 56 9.17 2.05 3.82
CA LEU A 56 8.33 1.79 5.01
C LEU A 56 8.16 0.29 5.28
N SER A 57 7.93 -0.51 4.24
CA SER A 57 7.79 -1.96 4.37
C SER A 57 9.12 -2.63 4.71
N THR A 58 10.25 -2.15 4.19
CA THR A 58 11.58 -2.65 4.57
C THR A 58 11.89 -2.32 6.03
N ILE A 59 11.65 -1.09 6.47
CA ILE A 59 11.85 -0.66 7.86
C ILE A 59 10.96 -1.48 8.81
N GLY A 60 9.66 -1.55 8.53
CA GLY A 60 8.74 -2.29 9.40
C GLY A 60 9.05 -3.78 9.42
N PHE A 61 9.46 -4.38 8.30
CA PHE A 61 9.94 -5.75 8.27
C PHE A 61 11.19 -5.95 9.14
N ALA A 62 12.21 -5.08 9.00
CA ALA A 62 13.42 -5.14 9.80
C ALA A 62 13.13 -5.04 11.31
N LEU A 63 12.26 -4.08 11.69
CA LEU A 63 11.84 -3.90 13.08
C LEU A 63 11.08 -5.09 13.66
N LEU A 64 10.24 -5.77 12.86
CA LEU A 64 9.49 -6.93 13.34
C LEU A 64 10.31 -8.23 13.31
N CYS A 65 11.35 -8.31 12.49
CA CYS A 65 12.22 -9.48 12.39
C CYS A 65 13.18 -9.57 13.59
N ILE A 66 13.67 -8.43 14.09
CA ILE A 66 14.60 -8.38 15.21
C ILE A 66 13.84 -8.65 16.53
N PRO A 67 14.22 -9.66 17.33
CA PRO A 67 13.48 -10.04 18.53
C PRO A 67 13.54 -8.99 19.65
N TYR A 68 14.60 -8.16 19.67
CA TYR A 68 14.77 -7.08 20.65
C TYR A 68 13.73 -5.97 20.45
N THR A 69 13.57 -5.49 19.22
CA THR A 69 12.58 -4.46 18.86
C THR A 69 11.16 -4.98 18.98
N ARG A 70 10.92 -6.26 18.70
CA ARG A 70 9.59 -6.89 18.86
C ARG A 70 9.11 -7.01 20.31
N ARG A 71 10.03 -7.03 21.29
CA ARG A 71 9.69 -7.13 22.72
C ARG A 71 9.36 -5.78 23.36
N ASN A 72 9.65 -4.68 22.68
CA ASN A 72 9.35 -3.34 23.16
C ASN A 72 8.11 -2.82 22.44
N ASP A 73 7.06 -2.52 23.21
CA ASP A 73 5.75 -2.10 22.69
C ASP A 73 5.84 -0.88 21.76
N LEU A 74 6.75 0.06 22.04
CA LEU A 74 6.96 1.23 21.18
C LEU A 74 7.47 0.83 19.80
N TRP A 75 8.53 0.03 19.75
CA TRP A 75 9.14 -0.41 18.49
C TRP A 75 8.25 -1.40 17.72
N LEU A 76 7.49 -2.22 18.46
CA LEU A 76 6.46 -3.09 17.89
C LEU A 76 5.36 -2.28 17.20
N ALA A 77 4.86 -1.23 17.88
CA ALA A 77 3.84 -0.33 17.31
C ALA A 77 4.35 0.42 16.08
N VAL A 78 5.57 0.98 16.13
CA VAL A 78 6.20 1.67 15.00
C VAL A 78 6.44 0.72 13.81
N GLY A 79 6.93 -0.49 14.06
CA GLY A 79 7.12 -1.51 13.04
C GLY A 79 5.81 -1.93 12.37
N SER A 80 4.74 -2.06 13.17
CA SER A 80 3.41 -2.43 12.67
C SER A 80 2.76 -1.29 11.88
N ALA A 81 2.85 -0.04 12.36
CA ALA A 81 2.32 1.14 11.69
C ALA A 81 3.05 1.42 10.36
N SER A 82 4.38 1.32 10.34
CA SER A 82 5.17 1.47 9.11
C SER A 82 4.81 0.43 8.06
N LEU A 83 4.67 -0.85 8.44
CA LEU A 83 4.21 -1.90 7.54
C LEU A 83 2.78 -1.65 7.04
N PHE A 84 1.88 -1.21 7.92
CA PHE A 84 0.50 -0.91 7.54
C PHE A 84 0.43 0.21 6.51
N VAL A 85 1.11 1.34 6.77
CA VAL A 85 1.14 2.48 5.85
C VAL A 85 1.84 2.10 4.54
N GLY A 86 2.96 1.36 4.61
CA GLY A 86 3.65 0.88 3.42
C GLY A 86 2.75 0.02 2.53
N LEU A 87 2.09 -0.99 3.10
CA LEU A 87 1.18 -1.85 2.35
C LEU A 87 -0.05 -1.11 1.82
N TRP A 88 -0.52 -0.09 2.52
CA TRP A 88 -1.59 0.79 2.04
C TRP A 88 -1.12 1.64 0.86
N LEU A 89 0.13 2.11 0.84
CA LEU A 89 0.71 2.79 -0.33
C LEU A 89 0.79 1.85 -1.54
N ASP A 90 1.26 0.61 -1.36
CA ASP A 90 1.32 -0.40 -2.43
C ASP A 90 -0.07 -0.73 -2.97
N LYS A 91 -1.00 -1.16 -2.12
CA LYS A 91 -2.30 -1.67 -2.58
C LYS A 91 -3.35 -0.60 -2.82
N GLY A 92 -3.32 0.49 -2.08
CA GLY A 92 -4.26 1.59 -2.23
C GLY A 92 -3.89 2.50 -3.39
N ILE A 93 -2.67 3.03 -3.39
CA ILE A 93 -2.23 4.03 -4.37
C ILE A 93 -1.57 3.35 -5.57
N GLY A 94 -0.53 2.55 -5.35
CA GLY A 94 0.29 1.95 -6.41
C GLY A 94 -0.50 0.99 -7.31
N PHE A 95 -1.19 0.02 -6.71
CA PHE A 95 -1.89 -1.04 -7.44
C PHE A 95 -3.13 -0.53 -8.17
N VAL A 96 -3.96 0.28 -7.49
CA VAL A 96 -5.18 0.81 -8.11
C VAL A 96 -4.84 1.77 -9.25
N LEU A 97 -3.98 2.76 -8.99
CA LEU A 97 -3.67 3.79 -10.00
C LEU A 97 -2.73 3.25 -11.08
N GLY A 98 -1.77 2.39 -10.74
CA GLY A 98 -0.91 1.71 -11.71
C GLY A 98 -1.70 0.82 -12.68
N GLY A 99 -2.80 0.22 -12.23
CA GLY A 99 -3.67 -0.57 -13.11
C GLY A 99 -4.38 0.25 -14.20
N PHE A 100 -4.47 1.58 -14.06
CA PHE A 100 -5.10 2.47 -15.04
C PHE A 100 -4.10 3.23 -15.92
N VAL A 101 -2.80 3.12 -15.64
CA VAL A 101 -1.74 3.87 -16.35
C VAL A 101 -0.60 2.93 -16.77
N PRO A 102 -0.28 2.80 -18.08
CA PRO A 102 -0.88 3.49 -19.23
C PRO A 102 -2.30 2.99 -19.53
N ASN A 103 -3.13 3.86 -20.11
CA ASN A 103 -4.46 3.43 -20.56
C ASN A 103 -4.35 2.54 -21.83
N PRO A 104 -5.43 1.85 -22.26
CA PRO A 104 -5.41 1.04 -23.48
C PRO A 104 -5.10 1.80 -24.78
N LEU A 105 -5.12 3.14 -24.74
CA LEU A 105 -4.76 4.03 -25.85
C LEU A 105 -3.30 4.53 -25.73
N GLU A 106 -2.51 3.97 -24.82
CA GLU A 106 -1.11 4.32 -24.53
C GLU A 106 -0.90 5.76 -24.03
N GLU A 107 -1.97 6.44 -23.59
CA GLU A 107 -1.86 7.75 -22.96
C GLU A 107 -1.57 7.61 -21.46
N ILE A 108 -0.76 8.54 -20.95
CA ILE A 108 -0.41 8.63 -19.53
C ILE A 108 -1.20 9.77 -18.91
N THR A 109 -2.17 9.44 -18.06
CA THR A 109 -2.97 10.41 -17.32
C THR A 109 -2.56 10.40 -15.85
N GLU A 110 -2.01 11.51 -15.37
CA GLU A 110 -1.71 11.63 -13.94
C GLU A 110 -2.99 11.87 -13.14
N TYR A 111 -3.14 11.09 -12.07
CA TYR A 111 -4.25 11.22 -11.14
C TYR A 111 -3.89 12.16 -10.00
N TYR A 112 -4.70 13.20 -9.82
CA TYR A 112 -4.66 14.07 -8.65
C TYR A 112 -6.02 14.00 -7.94
N PRO A 113 -6.07 13.50 -6.70
CA PRO A 113 -7.33 13.32 -6.00
C PRO A 113 -8.00 14.67 -5.77
N THR A 114 -9.27 14.76 -6.12
CA THR A 114 -10.12 15.90 -5.85
C THR A 114 -10.53 15.95 -4.38
N LEU A 115 -10.95 17.12 -3.90
CA LEU A 115 -11.42 17.28 -2.52
C LEU A 115 -12.58 16.32 -2.20
N ASN A 116 -13.47 16.08 -3.17
CA ASN A 116 -14.60 15.17 -3.00
C ASN A 116 -14.14 13.72 -2.80
N GLU A 117 -13.15 13.25 -3.56
CA GLU A 117 -12.58 11.90 -3.42
C GLU A 117 -11.90 11.71 -2.07
N ILE A 118 -11.19 12.73 -1.59
CA ILE A 118 -10.57 12.73 -0.25
C ILE A 118 -11.65 12.64 0.84
N MET A 119 -12.72 13.43 0.72
CA MET A 119 -13.84 13.42 1.68
C MET A 119 -14.56 12.06 1.70
N ILE A 120 -14.77 11.44 0.54
CA ILE A 120 -15.35 10.10 0.44
C ILE A 120 -14.42 9.08 1.10
N THR A 121 -13.11 9.16 0.86
CA THR A 121 -12.12 8.27 1.49
C THR A 121 -12.18 8.39 3.01
N ILE A 122 -12.15 9.60 3.55
CA ILE A 122 -12.25 9.85 5.00
C ILE A 122 -13.57 9.31 5.56
N ALA A 123 -14.68 9.50 4.85
CA ALA A 123 -15.99 8.98 5.27
C ALA A 123 -16.00 7.45 5.36
N VAL A 124 -15.42 6.75 4.38
CA VAL A 124 -15.30 5.27 4.40
C VAL A 124 -14.49 4.80 5.61
N TRP A 125 -13.35 5.44 5.89
CA TRP A 125 -12.54 5.12 7.08
C TRP A 125 -13.30 5.39 8.38
N ALA A 126 -13.99 6.54 8.48
CA ALA A 126 -14.77 6.89 9.66
C ALA A 126 -15.92 5.89 9.90
N THR A 127 -16.62 5.48 8.85
CA THR A 127 -17.65 4.43 8.95
C THR A 127 -17.06 3.09 9.38
N GLY A 128 -15.91 2.70 8.86
CA GLY A 128 -15.20 1.49 9.28
C GLY A 128 -14.85 1.50 10.77
N PHE A 129 -14.26 2.60 11.26
CA PHE A 129 -13.96 2.76 12.69
C PHE A 129 -15.22 2.79 13.56
N PHE A 130 -16.31 3.40 13.08
CA PHE A 130 -17.58 3.42 13.78
C PHE A 130 -18.15 2.00 13.96
N ILE A 131 -18.19 1.21 12.87
CA ILE A 131 -18.63 -0.19 12.92
C ILE A 131 -17.74 -1.00 13.86
N LEU A 132 -16.41 -0.86 13.75
CA LEU A 132 -15.45 -1.56 14.59
C LEU A 132 -15.67 -1.24 16.08
N THR A 133 -15.95 0.03 16.40
CA THR A 133 -16.23 0.47 17.77
C THR A 133 -17.47 -0.23 18.34
N ILE A 134 -18.55 -0.37 17.54
CA ILE A 134 -19.76 -1.08 17.95
C ILE A 134 -19.47 -2.56 18.20
N LEU A 135 -18.80 -3.22 17.26
CA LEU A 135 -18.47 -4.65 17.37
C LEU A 135 -17.58 -4.92 18.59
N TYR A 136 -16.59 -4.07 18.84
CA TYR A 136 -15.70 -4.21 19.98
C TYR A 136 -16.46 -4.08 21.30
N LYS A 137 -17.40 -3.12 21.39
CA LYS A 137 -18.25 -2.95 22.58
C LYS A 137 -19.09 -4.19 22.86
N ILE A 138 -19.64 -4.83 21.82
CA ILE A 138 -20.42 -6.07 21.96
C ILE A 138 -19.52 -7.22 22.41
N ALA A 139 -18.37 -7.41 21.74
CA ALA A 139 -17.46 -8.51 22.05
C ALA A 139 -16.94 -8.45 23.49
N VAL A 140 -16.48 -7.28 23.94
CA VAL A 140 -16.02 -7.07 25.33
C VAL A 140 -17.15 -7.28 26.33
N GLY A 141 -18.38 -6.86 25.98
CA GLY A 141 -19.56 -7.12 26.82
C GLY A 141 -19.81 -8.60 27.04
N VAL A 142 -19.74 -9.41 25.97
CA VAL A 142 -19.91 -10.87 26.05
C VAL A 142 -18.77 -11.53 26.82
N GLU A 143 -17.53 -11.11 26.62
CA GLU A 143 -16.37 -11.64 27.36
C GLU A 143 -16.53 -11.44 28.87
N HIS A 144 -16.94 -10.25 29.30
CA HIS A 144 -17.19 -9.96 30.72
C HIS A 144 -18.35 -10.78 31.32
N GLU A 145 -19.38 -11.12 30.54
CA GLU A 145 -20.49 -11.97 30.99
C GLU A 145 -20.07 -13.43 31.15
N VAL A 146 -19.12 -13.92 30.34
CA VAL A 146 -18.61 -15.30 30.40
C VAL A 146 -17.61 -15.49 31.55
N GLU A 147 -16.89 -14.44 31.93
CA GLU A 147 -15.94 -14.49 33.06
C GLU A 147 -16.59 -14.36 34.45
N ALA A 148 -17.85 -13.91 34.53
CA ALA A 148 -18.60 -13.72 35.78
C ALA A 148 -19.34 -14.99 36.25
#